data_AF-A0A848JZ50-F1
#
_entry.id   AF-A0A848JZ50-F1
#
_cell.length_a   1.000
_cell.length_b   1.000
_cell.length_c   1.000
_cell.angle_alpha   90.00
_cell.angle_beta   90.00
_cell.angle_gamma   90.00
#
_symmetry.space_group_name_H-M   'P 1'
#
loop_
_entity.id
_entity.type
_entity.pdbx_description
1 polymer ?
#
loop_
_entity_poly.entity_id
_entity_poly.type
_entity_poly.pdbx_seq_one_letter_code
_entity_poly.pdbx_strand_id
1 'polypeptide(L)'
;MPAEPSSSPDWKIQTFLGVPFACLDVHGTAQVIAARSPTAPFAYIITSNASHLVRLNELKDARFIATLKDAWLHTLDGSVPHWLSRKLFGLNIPLCPGSDLTAELFEHVIQPDDAITIIGGSEEMKRRLIERYGLRTVHLHVPPMGFIDDPDAVEAAIDFVVTHPARYVFLVVGAPRSEYLAHLIYQRGSAVGIGLCVGSSLNFLTGLVQRASPAFRRLGLEWLYRLIQSPSTHIQRVFVDSMPVFITAAKAKMNPKAYGMDGPRSGGP
;
A
#
# COMPACT_ATOMS: atom_id res chain seq x y z
N MET A 1 -17.06 16.13 -13.48
CA MET A 1 -17.13 15.17 -12.35
C MET A 1 -17.55 13.82 -12.92
N PRO A 2 -16.67 12.82 -12.98
CA PRO A 2 -17.12 11.45 -13.20
C PRO A 2 -17.56 10.89 -11.85
N ALA A 3 -18.87 10.65 -11.70
CA ALA A 3 -19.39 9.83 -10.62
C ALA A 3 -19.09 8.36 -10.96
N GLU A 4 -18.29 7.69 -10.12
CA GLU A 4 -18.21 6.23 -10.13
C GLU A 4 -19.54 5.63 -9.60
N PRO A 5 -19.87 4.38 -9.98
CA PRO A 5 -21.15 3.79 -9.64
C PRO A 5 -21.32 3.67 -8.13
N SER A 6 -22.45 4.18 -7.66
CA SER A 6 -23.03 3.92 -6.33
C SER A 6 -23.48 2.46 -6.22
N SER A 7 -22.55 1.51 -6.22
CA SER A 7 -22.76 0.17 -5.66
C SER A 7 -21.95 0.08 -4.39
N SER A 8 -22.57 -0.30 -3.28
CA SER A 8 -21.85 -0.64 -2.06
C SER A 8 -20.71 -1.61 -2.39
N PRO A 9 -19.51 -1.45 -1.82
CA PRO A 9 -18.43 -2.39 -2.10
C PRO A 9 -18.88 -3.82 -1.77
N ASP A 10 -18.58 -4.78 -2.64
CA ASP A 10 -18.93 -6.20 -2.47
C ASP A 10 -18.21 -6.87 -1.28
N TRP A 11 -17.43 -6.10 -0.51
CA TRP A 11 -16.67 -6.57 0.64
C TRP A 11 -17.00 -5.80 1.91
N LYS A 12 -16.87 -6.50 3.02
CA LYS A 12 -17.04 -5.95 4.35
C LYS A 12 -15.95 -4.90 4.64
N ILE A 13 -16.32 -3.80 5.28
CA ILE A 13 -15.37 -2.78 5.77
C ILE A 13 -15.42 -2.76 7.31
N GLN A 14 -14.24 -2.65 7.93
CA GLN A 14 -14.09 -2.43 9.37
C GLN A 14 -13.08 -1.30 9.62
N THR A 15 -13.48 -0.34 10.46
CA THR A 15 -12.60 0.79 10.80
C THR A 15 -11.68 0.44 11.97
N PHE A 16 -10.39 0.68 11.78
CA PHE A 16 -9.36 0.50 12.81
C PHE A 16 -8.43 1.71 12.81
N LEU A 17 -8.33 2.38 13.97
CA LEU A 17 -7.53 3.59 14.19
C LEU A 17 -7.74 4.65 13.09
N GLY A 18 -9.00 4.89 12.72
CA GLY A 18 -9.41 5.90 11.75
C GLY A 18 -9.30 5.49 10.27
N VAL A 19 -8.80 4.29 9.97
CA VAL A 19 -8.69 3.78 8.60
C VAL A 19 -9.81 2.77 8.31
N PRO A 20 -10.59 2.92 7.22
CA PRO A 20 -11.65 1.99 6.84
C PRO A 20 -11.05 0.81 6.05
N PHE A 21 -10.61 -0.23 6.75
CA PHE A 21 -10.01 -1.41 6.12
C PHE A 21 -11.05 -2.26 5.41
N ALA A 22 -10.74 -2.63 4.17
CA ALA A 22 -11.44 -3.72 3.49
C ALA A 22 -11.07 -5.05 4.14
N CYS A 23 -12.09 -5.82 4.52
CA CYS A 23 -11.92 -7.15 5.09
C CYS A 23 -11.66 -8.19 3.99
N LEU A 24 -10.58 -7.99 3.24
CA LEU A 24 -10.10 -8.86 2.18
C LEU A 24 -8.72 -9.41 2.57
N ASP A 25 -8.51 -10.70 2.33
CA ASP A 25 -7.17 -11.28 2.38
C ASP A 25 -6.40 -10.97 1.08
N VAL A 26 -5.19 -11.51 0.97
CA VAL A 26 -4.32 -11.30 -0.20
C VAL A 26 -5.01 -11.72 -1.49
N HIS A 27 -5.61 -12.91 -1.52
CA HIS A 27 -6.25 -13.47 -2.71
C HIS A 27 -7.49 -12.66 -3.09
N GLY A 28 -8.38 -12.39 -2.13
CA GLY A 28 -9.60 -11.59 -2.37
C GLY A 28 -9.27 -10.17 -2.86
N THR A 29 -8.22 -9.55 -2.30
CA THR A 29 -7.73 -8.25 -2.77
C THR A 29 -7.24 -8.32 -4.21
N ALA A 30 -6.46 -9.34 -4.56
CA ALA A 30 -5.97 -9.55 -5.92
C ALA A 30 -7.10 -9.75 -6.93
N GLN A 31 -8.16 -10.49 -6.57
CA GLN A 31 -9.34 -10.68 -7.42
C GLN A 31 -10.12 -9.38 -7.64
N VAL A 32 -10.31 -8.58 -6.59
CA VAL A 32 -10.96 -7.27 -6.68
C VAL A 32 -10.17 -6.31 -7.58
N ILE A 33 -8.84 -6.34 -7.48
CA ILE A 33 -7.95 -5.61 -8.39
C ILE A 33 -8.09 -6.11 -9.83
N ALA A 34 -8.09 -7.42 -10.03
CA ALA A 34 -8.21 -8.05 -11.35
C ALA A 34 -9.54 -7.69 -12.04
N ALA A 35 -10.62 -7.56 -11.27
CA ALA A 35 -11.94 -7.23 -11.79
C ALA A 35 -12.06 -5.78 -12.31
N ARG A 36 -11.15 -4.87 -11.94
CA ARG A 36 -11.14 -3.50 -12.46
C ARG A 36 -10.77 -3.48 -13.94
N SER A 37 -11.51 -2.69 -14.71
CA SER A 37 -11.18 -2.45 -16.12
C SER A 37 -9.79 -1.83 -16.26
N PRO A 38 -8.95 -2.30 -17.20
CA PRO A 38 -7.64 -1.70 -17.45
C PRO A 38 -7.69 -0.21 -17.82
N THR A 39 -8.80 0.25 -18.39
CA THR A 39 -9.00 1.64 -18.83
C THR A 39 -9.85 2.46 -17.86
N ALA A 40 -10.18 1.92 -16.67
CA ALA A 40 -10.89 2.68 -15.66
C ALA A 40 -10.06 3.89 -15.19
N PRO A 41 -10.70 5.01 -14.80
CA PRO A 41 -10.01 6.16 -14.20
C PRO A 41 -9.10 5.72 -13.07
N PHE A 42 -7.90 6.30 -12.97
CA PHE A 42 -6.90 5.87 -12.00
C PHE A 42 -7.47 5.83 -10.59
N ALA A 43 -7.22 4.72 -9.90
CA ALA A 43 -7.51 4.53 -8.48
C ALA A 43 -6.24 4.00 -7.82
N TYR A 44 -6.17 4.01 -6.48
CA TYR A 44 -5.00 3.48 -5.79
C TYR A 44 -5.35 2.80 -4.47
N ILE A 45 -4.45 1.90 -4.07
CA ILE A 45 -4.58 1.07 -2.87
C ILE A 45 -3.44 1.40 -1.90
N ILE A 46 -3.78 1.47 -0.62
CA ILE A 46 -2.82 1.66 0.47
C ILE A 46 -2.82 0.43 1.37
N THR A 47 -1.67 -0.26 1.44
CA THR A 47 -1.43 -1.35 2.37
C THR A 47 -0.93 -0.77 3.70
N SER A 48 -1.87 -0.37 4.57
CA SER A 48 -1.58 0.41 5.77
C SER A 48 -0.92 -0.46 6.84
N ASN A 49 0.24 -0.02 7.33
CA ASN A 49 1.01 -0.68 8.38
C ASN A 49 1.03 0.20 9.64
N ALA A 50 1.80 -0.20 10.66
CA ALA A 50 1.90 0.54 11.91
C ALA A 50 2.31 2.01 11.72
N SER A 51 3.26 2.31 10.83
CA SER A 51 3.72 3.69 10.64
C SER A 51 2.69 4.57 9.95
N HIS A 52 1.86 4.01 9.08
CA HIS A 52 0.70 4.70 8.53
C HIS A 52 -0.32 5.08 9.62
N LEU A 53 -0.60 4.15 10.55
CA LEU A 53 -1.53 4.40 11.65
C LEU A 53 -0.99 5.45 12.64
N VAL A 54 0.30 5.44 12.95
CA VAL A 54 0.97 6.46 13.77
C VAL A 54 0.95 7.81 13.08
N ARG A 55 1.25 7.86 11.79
CA ARG A 55 1.23 9.10 10.99
C ARG A 55 -0.16 9.74 10.98
N LEU A 56 -1.20 8.94 10.84
CA LEU A 56 -2.59 9.41 10.91
C LEU A 56 -2.94 9.97 12.29
N ASN A 57 -2.66 9.22 13.36
CA ASN A 57 -3.23 9.50 14.67
C ASN A 57 -2.35 10.37 15.58
N GLU A 58 -1.03 10.14 15.58
CA GLU A 58 -0.10 10.88 16.44
C GLU A 58 0.49 12.09 15.71
N LEU A 59 0.89 11.94 14.44
CA LEU A 59 1.44 13.06 13.66
C LEU A 59 0.36 13.98 13.07
N LYS A 60 -0.88 13.49 12.95
CA LYS A 60 -2.02 14.22 12.35
C LYS A 60 -1.68 14.86 11.02
N ASP A 61 -0.94 14.12 10.21
CA ASP A 61 -0.43 14.57 8.93
C ASP A 61 -1.58 14.85 7.95
N ALA A 62 -1.85 16.13 7.71
CA ALA A 62 -2.97 16.57 6.86
C ALA A 62 -2.85 16.07 5.42
N ARG A 63 -1.63 15.99 4.86
CA ARG A 63 -1.39 15.47 3.51
C ARG A 63 -1.74 14.00 3.48
N PHE A 64 -1.30 13.23 4.47
CA PHE A 64 -1.60 11.80 4.56
C PHE A 64 -3.09 11.51 4.82
N ILE A 65 -3.77 12.34 5.61
CA ILE A 65 -5.22 12.23 5.83
C ILE A 65 -5.97 12.37 4.51
N ALA A 66 -5.63 13.37 3.70
CA ALA A 66 -6.26 13.57 2.39
C ALA A 66 -5.97 12.38 1.45
N THR A 67 -4.72 11.90 1.43
CA THR A 67 -4.30 10.72 0.68
C THR A 67 -5.05 9.45 1.08
N LEU A 68 -5.30 9.23 2.38
CA LEU A 68 -6.09 8.10 2.84
C LEU A 68 -7.54 8.23 2.40
N LYS A 69 -8.14 9.41 2.53
CA LYS A 69 -9.55 9.65 2.21
C LYS A 69 -9.91 9.31 0.76
N ASP A 70 -9.01 9.63 -0.17
CA ASP A 70 -9.24 9.46 -1.61
C ASP A 70 -8.78 8.09 -2.14
N ALA A 71 -8.21 7.23 -1.29
CA ALA A 71 -7.81 5.88 -1.69
C ALA A 71 -9.02 5.00 -1.95
N TRP A 72 -8.94 4.17 -2.99
CA TRP A 72 -10.02 3.26 -3.37
C TRP A 72 -10.13 2.07 -2.41
N LEU A 73 -9.00 1.58 -1.92
CA LEU A 73 -8.95 0.43 -1.03
C LEU A 73 -7.86 0.58 0.03
N HIS A 74 -8.19 0.20 1.27
CA HIS A 74 -7.23 0.05 2.36
C HIS A 74 -7.13 -1.39 2.78
N THR A 75 -5.92 -1.93 2.80
CA THR A 75 -5.65 -3.27 3.33
C THR A 75 -4.70 -3.21 4.51
N LEU A 76 -4.76 -4.21 5.39
CA LEU A 76 -3.98 -4.23 6.62
C LEU A 76 -2.65 -4.95 6.41
N ASP A 77 -1.56 -4.22 6.51
CA ASP A 77 -0.20 -4.73 6.44
C ASP A 77 0.45 -4.77 7.83
N GLY A 78 1.21 -5.82 8.10
CA GLY A 78 1.99 -5.97 9.33
C GLY A 78 1.30 -6.79 10.42
N SER A 79 2.08 -7.70 11.00
CA SER A 79 1.67 -8.58 12.11
C SER A 79 1.22 -7.80 13.36
N VAL A 80 1.91 -6.70 13.68
CA VAL A 80 1.62 -5.88 14.87
C VAL A 80 0.24 -5.21 14.81
N PRO A 81 -0.10 -4.39 13.80
CA PRO A 81 -1.41 -3.77 13.74
C PRO A 81 -2.54 -4.80 13.55
N HIS A 82 -2.28 -5.93 12.86
CA HIS A 82 -3.22 -7.05 12.80
C HIS A 82 -3.46 -7.74 14.15
N TRP A 83 -2.40 -7.94 14.94
CA TRP A 83 -2.54 -8.46 16.30
C TRP A 83 -3.33 -7.48 17.18
N LEU A 84 -3.03 -6.18 17.09
CA LEU A 84 -3.73 -5.14 17.86
C LEU A 84 -5.22 -5.10 17.52
N SER A 85 -5.57 -5.03 16.23
CA SER A 85 -6.96 -4.98 15.78
C SER A 85 -7.76 -6.19 16.28
N ARG A 86 -7.18 -7.39 16.20
CA ARG A 86 -7.83 -8.62 16.64
C ARG A 86 -7.89 -8.77 18.16
N LYS A 87 -6.77 -8.62 18.86
CA LYS A 87 -6.67 -8.94 20.29
C LYS A 87 -7.18 -7.84 21.19
N LEU A 88 -6.97 -6.57 20.82
CA LEU A 88 -7.47 -5.47 21.62
C LEU A 88 -8.88 -5.10 21.19
N PHE A 89 -9.18 -5.03 19.90
CA PHE A 89 -10.46 -4.47 19.42
C PHE A 89 -11.46 -5.51 18.94
N GLY A 90 -11.12 -6.80 18.88
CA GLY A 90 -12.04 -7.86 18.44
C GLY A 90 -12.41 -7.75 16.96
N LEU A 91 -11.61 -7.04 16.16
CA LEU A 91 -11.83 -6.86 14.72
C LEU A 91 -11.31 -8.08 13.95
N ASN A 92 -12.02 -8.43 12.88
CA ASN A 92 -11.70 -9.55 11.99
C ASN A 92 -11.25 -9.00 10.64
N ILE A 93 -10.21 -8.17 10.67
CA ILE A 93 -9.57 -7.62 9.46
C ILE A 93 -8.49 -8.62 9.03
N PRO A 94 -8.60 -9.27 7.85
CA PRO A 94 -7.56 -10.17 7.36
C PRO A 94 -6.24 -9.43 7.13
N LEU A 95 -5.14 -10.16 7.28
CA LEU A 95 -3.81 -9.66 6.96
C LEU A 95 -3.60 -9.70 5.44
N CYS A 96 -3.20 -8.58 4.85
CA CYS A 96 -2.88 -8.47 3.44
C CYS A 96 -1.59 -7.62 3.26
N PRO A 97 -0.41 -8.23 3.47
CA PRO A 97 0.86 -7.52 3.33
C PRO A 97 1.09 -7.10 1.87
N GLY A 98 1.57 -5.89 1.63
CA GLY A 98 1.77 -5.39 0.25
C GLY A 98 2.72 -6.26 -0.58
N SER A 99 3.69 -6.90 0.08
CA SER A 99 4.62 -7.84 -0.58
C SER A 99 3.98 -9.17 -0.99
N ASP A 100 3.01 -9.67 -0.21
CA ASP A 100 2.27 -10.89 -0.56
C ASP A 100 1.23 -10.59 -1.63
N LEU A 101 0.54 -9.43 -1.54
CA LEU A 101 -0.34 -8.94 -2.60
C LEU A 101 0.40 -8.77 -3.93
N THR A 102 1.60 -8.20 -3.89
CA THR A 102 2.43 -8.06 -5.09
C THR A 102 2.76 -9.43 -5.67
N ALA A 103 3.20 -10.39 -4.85
CA ALA A 103 3.49 -11.75 -5.33
C ALA A 103 2.26 -12.42 -5.94
N GLU A 104 1.11 -12.36 -5.25
CA GLU A 104 -0.16 -12.92 -5.74
C GLU A 104 -0.57 -12.33 -7.09
N LEU A 105 -0.43 -11.01 -7.25
CA LEU A 105 -0.73 -10.35 -8.52
C LEU A 105 0.17 -10.89 -9.65
N PHE A 106 1.49 -10.96 -9.44
CA PHE A 106 2.40 -11.44 -10.48
C PHE A 106 2.31 -12.94 -10.75
N GLU A 107 1.95 -13.75 -9.76
CA GLU A 107 1.88 -15.21 -9.89
C GLU A 107 0.54 -15.69 -10.47
N HIS A 108 -0.56 -14.96 -10.23
CA HIS A 108 -1.91 -15.47 -10.53
C HIS A 108 -2.80 -14.52 -11.32
N VAL A 109 -2.47 -13.23 -11.43
CA VAL A 109 -3.36 -12.23 -12.05
C VAL A 109 -2.75 -11.60 -13.30
N ILE A 110 -1.54 -11.04 -13.17
CA ILE A 110 -0.83 -10.32 -14.22
C ILE A 110 -0.46 -11.28 -15.34
N GLN A 111 -0.88 -10.94 -16.55
CA GLN A 111 -0.55 -11.68 -17.76
C GLN A 111 0.63 -11.03 -18.50
N PRO A 112 1.35 -11.77 -19.37
CA PRO A 112 2.43 -11.23 -20.19
C PRO A 112 2.09 -9.97 -21.01
N ASP A 113 0.82 -9.84 -21.40
CA ASP A 113 0.29 -8.72 -22.20
C ASP A 113 -0.25 -7.55 -21.37
N ASP A 114 -0.32 -7.67 -20.04
CA ASP A 114 -0.70 -6.54 -19.19
C ASP A 114 0.44 -5.50 -19.19
N ALA A 115 0.12 -4.26 -19.56
CA ALA A 115 1.05 -3.14 -19.41
C ALA A 115 1.26 -2.80 -17.94
N ILE A 116 2.52 -2.65 -17.55
CA ILE A 116 2.95 -2.27 -16.20
C ILE A 116 3.76 -0.96 -16.26
N THR A 117 3.43 -0.01 -15.39
CA THR A 117 4.22 1.20 -15.16
C THR A 117 4.80 1.17 -13.76
N ILE A 118 6.08 1.49 -13.61
CA ILE A 118 6.80 1.45 -12.34
C ILE A 118 7.41 2.83 -12.08
N ILE A 119 7.15 3.39 -10.90
CA ILE A 119 7.84 4.58 -10.39
C ILE A 119 8.77 4.18 -9.24
N GLY A 120 10.06 4.46 -9.37
CA GLY A 120 11.12 3.99 -8.46
C GLY A 120 11.69 2.63 -8.86
N GLY A 121 12.48 2.00 -7.99
CA GLY A 121 13.16 0.75 -8.31
C GLY A 121 14.44 0.95 -9.13
N SER A 122 14.71 0.05 -10.09
CA SER A 122 15.93 0.07 -10.90
C SER A 122 15.75 -0.65 -12.24
N GLU A 123 16.60 -0.37 -13.22
CA GLU A 123 16.61 -1.10 -14.51
C GLU A 123 16.85 -2.61 -14.31
N GLU A 124 17.68 -2.99 -13.34
CA GLU A 124 17.90 -4.41 -13.01
C GLU A 124 16.63 -5.07 -12.46
N MET A 125 15.84 -4.37 -11.64
CA MET A 125 14.53 -4.86 -11.19
C MET A 125 13.61 -5.08 -12.38
N LYS A 126 13.50 -4.09 -13.28
CA LYS A 126 12.69 -4.20 -14.50
C LYS A 126 13.11 -5.40 -15.34
N ARG A 127 14.42 -5.57 -15.61
CA ARG A 127 14.96 -6.70 -16.38
C ARG A 127 14.53 -8.04 -15.78
N ARG A 128 14.69 -8.21 -14.46
CA ARG A 128 14.31 -9.45 -13.77
C ARG A 128 12.81 -9.72 -13.78
N LEU A 129 11.97 -8.67 -13.72
CA LEU A 129 10.51 -8.83 -13.84
C LEU A 129 10.12 -9.32 -15.24
N ILE A 130 10.70 -8.72 -16.29
CA ILE A 130 10.48 -9.13 -17.68
C ILE A 130 10.91 -10.59 -17.88
N GLU A 131 12.10 -10.95 -17.42
CA GLU A 131 12.62 -12.32 -17.57
C GLU A 131 11.80 -13.35 -16.79
N ARG A 132 11.40 -13.02 -15.56
CA ARG A 132 10.69 -13.96 -14.69
C ARG A 132 9.24 -14.20 -15.11
N TYR A 133 8.57 -13.15 -15.61
CA TYR A 133 7.11 -13.18 -15.88
C TYR A 133 6.75 -13.03 -17.36
N GLY A 134 7.74 -12.91 -18.25
CA GLY A 134 7.51 -12.81 -19.70
C GLY A 134 6.79 -11.53 -20.15
N LEU A 135 6.89 -10.46 -19.36
CA LEU A 135 6.13 -9.22 -19.58
C LEU A 135 6.59 -8.51 -20.86
N ARG A 136 5.64 -8.14 -21.71
CA ARG A 136 5.94 -7.44 -22.98
C ARG A 136 6.07 -5.94 -22.81
N THR A 137 5.33 -5.35 -21.87
CA THR A 137 5.25 -3.90 -21.70
C THR A 137 5.50 -3.51 -20.26
N VAL A 138 6.73 -3.03 -19.98
CA VAL A 138 7.12 -2.50 -18.67
C VAL A 138 7.77 -1.12 -18.83
N HIS A 139 7.09 -0.10 -18.34
CA HIS A 139 7.59 1.27 -18.27
C HIS A 139 8.21 1.52 -16.90
N LEU A 140 9.33 2.23 -16.87
CA LEU A 140 10.06 2.53 -15.63
C LEU A 140 10.50 3.98 -15.64
N HIS A 141 10.18 4.69 -14.54
CA HIS A 141 10.73 6.00 -14.23
C HIS A 141 11.34 5.97 -12.83
N VAL A 142 12.62 6.31 -12.73
CA VAL A 142 13.33 6.35 -11.45
C VAL A 142 13.54 7.82 -11.07
N PRO A 143 12.70 8.39 -10.19
CA PRO A 143 12.85 9.78 -9.78
C PRO A 143 14.08 9.96 -8.86
N PRO A 144 14.60 11.19 -8.73
CA PRO A 144 15.75 11.46 -7.86
C PRO A 144 15.43 11.20 -6.37
N MET A 145 16.47 11.09 -5.56
CA MET A 145 16.31 11.00 -4.11
C MET A 145 15.63 12.28 -3.58
N GLY A 146 14.62 12.12 -2.72
CA GLY A 146 13.86 13.25 -2.18
C GLY A 146 12.87 13.88 -3.16
N PHE A 147 12.63 13.29 -4.34
CA PHE A 147 11.78 13.89 -5.39
C PHE A 147 10.40 14.36 -4.91
N ILE A 148 9.83 13.76 -3.87
CA ILE A 148 8.48 14.09 -3.39
C ILE A 148 8.35 15.54 -2.89
N ASP A 149 9.48 16.16 -2.58
CA ASP A 149 9.61 17.55 -2.11
C ASP A 149 10.06 18.50 -3.23
N ASP A 150 10.26 17.97 -4.45
CA ASP A 150 10.62 18.69 -5.67
C ASP A 150 9.42 18.68 -6.63
N PRO A 151 8.72 19.82 -6.81
CA PRO A 151 7.55 19.90 -7.68
C PRO A 151 7.79 19.45 -9.12
N ASP A 152 8.96 19.74 -9.68
CA ASP A 152 9.27 19.40 -11.08
C ASP A 152 9.48 17.88 -11.23
N ALA A 153 10.16 17.27 -10.26
CA ALA A 153 10.36 15.83 -10.24
C ALA A 153 9.06 15.06 -9.95
N VAL A 154 8.17 15.62 -9.12
CA VAL A 154 6.81 15.09 -8.92
C VAL A 154 6.00 15.16 -10.20
N GLU A 155 5.99 16.30 -10.88
CA GLU A 155 5.25 16.48 -12.13
C GLU A 155 5.76 15.54 -13.22
N ALA A 156 7.08 15.38 -13.35
CA ALA A 156 7.68 14.43 -14.26
C ALA A 156 7.22 12.98 -13.98
N ALA A 157 7.10 12.59 -12.71
CA ALA A 157 6.60 11.27 -12.34
C ALA A 157 5.11 11.09 -12.66
N ILE A 158 4.28 12.13 -12.45
CA ILE A 158 2.86 12.11 -12.79
C ILE A 158 2.68 12.01 -14.31
N ASP A 159 3.37 12.87 -15.06
CA ASP A 159 3.32 12.87 -16.52
C ASP A 159 3.81 11.55 -17.11
N PHE A 160 4.83 10.93 -16.50
CA PHE A 160 5.26 9.60 -16.90
C PHE A 160 4.13 8.57 -16.78
N VAL A 161 3.36 8.57 -15.69
CA VAL A 161 2.21 7.66 -15.52
C VAL A 161 1.10 7.95 -16.53
N VAL A 162 0.82 9.22 -16.80
CA VAL A 162 -0.22 9.63 -17.77
C VAL A 162 0.17 9.24 -19.20
N THR A 163 1.43 9.43 -19.58
CA THR A 163 1.94 9.15 -20.93
C THR A 163 2.24 7.67 -21.18
N HIS A 164 2.34 6.88 -20.12
CA HIS A 164 2.52 5.42 -20.16
C HIS A 164 1.37 4.71 -19.44
N PRO A 165 0.16 4.74 -20.03
CA PRO A 165 -1.02 4.14 -19.41
C PRO A 165 -0.79 2.63 -19.24
N ALA A 166 -1.04 2.15 -18.03
CA ALA A 166 -0.84 0.77 -17.65
C ALA A 166 -1.99 0.30 -16.77
N ARG A 167 -2.33 -0.98 -16.86
CA ARG A 167 -3.33 -1.58 -15.98
C ARG A 167 -2.87 -1.52 -14.53
N TYR A 168 -1.58 -1.80 -14.30
CA TYR A 168 -0.96 -1.80 -12.99
C TYR A 168 0.16 -0.75 -12.91
N VAL A 169 0.07 0.13 -11.92
CA VAL A 169 1.08 1.14 -11.63
C VAL A 169 1.71 0.84 -10.27
N PHE A 170 2.96 0.37 -10.25
CA PHE A 170 3.66 0.06 -9.01
C PHE A 170 4.48 1.26 -8.53
N LEU A 171 4.21 1.71 -7.30
CA LEU A 171 4.91 2.83 -6.68
C LEU A 171 5.93 2.29 -5.66
N VAL A 172 7.19 2.29 -6.08
CA VAL A 172 8.34 1.67 -5.38
C VAL A 172 9.28 2.76 -4.84
N VAL A 173 8.71 3.83 -4.29
CA VAL A 173 9.45 4.95 -3.70
C VAL A 173 9.41 4.95 -2.17
N GLY A 174 8.69 3.98 -1.59
CA GLY A 174 8.55 3.78 -0.14
C GLY A 174 7.50 4.69 0.50
N ALA A 175 7.06 4.33 1.69
CA ALA A 175 6.08 5.09 2.46
C ALA A 175 6.70 6.32 3.16
N PRO A 176 5.98 7.44 3.31
CA PRO A 176 4.63 7.73 2.77
C PRO A 176 4.65 8.31 1.33
N ARG A 177 5.82 8.30 0.68
CA ARG A 177 6.04 8.94 -0.63
C ARG A 177 5.23 8.30 -1.74
N SER A 178 5.03 6.98 -1.66
CA SER A 178 4.25 6.22 -2.63
C SER A 178 2.79 6.62 -2.57
N GLU A 179 2.25 6.75 -1.36
CA GLU A 179 0.88 7.15 -1.08
C GLU A 179 0.64 8.60 -1.54
N TYR A 180 1.54 9.53 -1.21
CA TYR A 180 1.42 10.91 -1.68
C TYR A 180 1.47 11.02 -3.21
N LEU A 181 2.39 10.31 -3.86
CA LEU A 181 2.45 10.32 -5.32
C LEU A 181 1.18 9.71 -5.93
N ALA A 182 0.66 8.61 -5.37
CA ALA A 182 -0.59 8.00 -5.83
C ALA A 182 -1.76 8.99 -5.76
N HIS A 183 -1.85 9.74 -4.65
CA HIS A 183 -2.89 10.76 -4.47
C HIS A 183 -2.78 11.89 -5.50
N LEU A 184 -1.56 12.34 -5.80
CA LEU A 184 -1.33 13.38 -6.81
C LEU A 184 -1.66 12.88 -8.24
N ILE A 185 -1.31 11.63 -8.56
CA ILE A 185 -1.71 10.99 -9.84
C ILE A 185 -3.23 10.89 -9.95
N TYR A 186 -3.91 10.51 -8.85
CA TYR A 186 -5.37 10.47 -8.79
C TYR A 186 -5.98 11.87 -9.01
N GLN A 187 -5.46 12.90 -8.33
CA GLN A 187 -5.94 14.28 -8.47
C GLN A 187 -5.74 14.85 -9.87
N ARG A 188 -4.75 14.37 -10.63
CA ARG A 188 -4.55 14.73 -12.04
C ARG A 188 -5.76 14.39 -12.90
N GLY A 189 -6.47 13.31 -12.58
CA GLY A 189 -7.73 12.92 -13.23
C GLY A 189 -7.63 12.40 -14.67
N SER A 190 -6.42 12.35 -15.25
CA SER A 190 -6.19 11.87 -16.63
C SER A 190 -5.48 10.52 -16.71
N ALA A 191 -4.99 9.98 -15.58
CA ALA A 191 -4.39 8.65 -15.53
C ALA A 191 -5.47 7.55 -15.50
N VAL A 192 -5.08 6.33 -15.86
CA VAL A 192 -5.92 5.11 -15.82
C VAL A 192 -5.21 3.99 -15.06
N GLY A 193 -5.96 2.93 -14.71
CA GLY A 193 -5.43 1.74 -14.06
C GLY A 193 -5.46 1.78 -12.54
N ILE A 194 -4.64 0.95 -11.88
CA ILE A 194 -4.58 0.86 -10.41
C ILE A 194 -3.16 1.10 -9.89
N GLY A 195 -3.02 2.07 -8.98
CA GLY A 195 -1.82 2.38 -8.23
C GLY A 195 -1.64 1.48 -7.01
N LEU A 196 -0.46 0.87 -6.90
CA LEU A 196 -0.09 -0.06 -5.83
C LEU A 196 1.05 0.55 -5.00
N CYS A 197 0.73 1.03 -3.80
CA CYS A 197 1.70 1.59 -2.84
C CYS A 197 2.41 0.46 -2.07
N VAL A 198 3.27 -0.30 -2.76
CA VAL A 198 3.85 -1.55 -2.23
C VAL A 198 5.32 -1.44 -1.83
N GLY A 199 5.91 -0.25 -1.91
CA GLY A 199 7.30 -0.01 -1.49
C GLY A 199 8.28 -0.99 -2.17
N SER A 200 9.18 -1.60 -1.40
CA SER A 200 10.22 -2.51 -1.92
C SER A 200 9.72 -3.88 -2.39
N SER A 201 8.40 -4.09 -2.57
CA SER A 201 7.85 -5.41 -2.88
C SER A 201 8.39 -6.02 -4.18
N LEU A 202 8.58 -5.21 -5.23
CA LEU A 202 9.19 -5.66 -6.47
C LEU A 202 10.67 -6.05 -6.31
N ASN A 203 11.40 -5.42 -5.38
CA ASN A 203 12.77 -5.83 -5.06
C ASN A 203 12.84 -7.21 -4.39
N PHE A 204 11.87 -7.56 -3.55
CA PHE A 204 11.77 -8.91 -2.99
C PHE A 204 11.42 -9.92 -4.07
N LEU A 205 10.49 -9.57 -4.96
CA LEU A 205 10.05 -10.44 -6.05
C LEU A 205 11.17 -10.75 -7.04
N THR A 206 12.05 -9.79 -7.30
CA THR A 206 13.22 -9.94 -8.18
C THR A 206 14.44 -10.53 -7.47
N GLY A 207 14.35 -10.81 -6.17
CA GLY A 207 15.47 -11.32 -5.37
C GLY A 207 16.63 -10.32 -5.21
N LEU A 208 16.42 -9.04 -5.54
CA LEU A 208 17.42 -7.98 -5.32
C LEU A 208 17.55 -7.61 -3.84
N VAL A 209 16.48 -7.80 -3.09
CA VAL A 209 16.50 -7.68 -1.63
C VAL A 209 16.02 -8.99 -1.04
N GLN A 210 16.77 -9.53 -0.08
CA GLN A 210 16.35 -10.73 0.64
C GLN A 210 15.15 -10.42 1.54
N ARG A 211 14.11 -11.24 1.44
CA ARG A 211 12.96 -11.19 2.33
C ARG A 211 13.26 -11.98 3.61
N ALA A 212 12.63 -11.62 4.73
CA ALA A 212 12.73 -12.40 5.96
C ALA A 212 12.26 -13.85 5.72
N SER A 213 12.91 -14.81 6.37
CA SER A 213 12.57 -16.22 6.21
C SER A 213 11.11 -16.49 6.61
N PRO A 214 10.46 -17.55 6.09
CA PRO A 214 9.07 -17.88 6.42
C PRO A 214 8.81 -17.99 7.93
N ALA A 215 9.79 -18.44 8.71
CA ALA A 215 9.68 -18.51 10.16
C ALA A 215 9.55 -17.11 10.80
N PHE A 216 10.43 -16.18 10.43
CA PHE A 216 10.35 -14.79 10.92
C PHE A 216 9.05 -14.11 10.50
N ARG A 217 8.57 -14.37 9.27
CA ARG A 217 7.29 -13.83 8.79
C ARG A 217 6.09 -14.38 9.57
N ARG A 218 6.05 -15.70 9.80
CA ARG A 218 5.00 -16.36 10.60
C ARG A 218 4.99 -15.88 12.05
N LEU A 219 6.16 -15.62 12.62
CA LEU A 219 6.31 -15.08 13.97
C LEU A 219 6.04 -13.57 14.04
N GLY A 220 5.81 -12.90 12.91
CA GLY A 220 5.62 -11.45 12.86
C GLY A 220 6.87 -10.65 13.24
N LEU A 221 8.05 -11.28 13.16
CA LEU A 221 9.37 -10.74 13.51
C LEU A 221 10.14 -10.22 12.29
N GLU A 222 9.46 -9.96 11.18
CA GLU A 222 10.09 -9.42 9.98
C GLU A 222 10.74 -8.05 10.24
N TRP A 223 10.15 -7.23 11.13
CA TRP A 223 10.76 -5.97 11.58
C TRP A 223 12.09 -6.21 12.32
N LEU A 224 12.18 -7.27 13.14
CA LEU A 224 13.38 -7.62 13.89
C LEU A 224 14.47 -8.14 12.96
N TYR A 225 14.11 -8.94 11.97
CA TYR A 225 15.04 -9.38 10.92
C TYR A 225 15.64 -8.20 10.15
N ARG A 226 14.82 -7.21 9.77
CA ARG A 226 15.30 -5.98 9.08
C ARG A 226 16.18 -5.12 9.99
N LEU A 227 15.85 -5.04 11.29
CA LEU A 227 16.66 -4.35 12.28
C LEU A 227 18.06 -4.97 12.40
N ILE A 228 18.15 -6.30 12.37
CA ILE A 228 19.44 -7.02 12.41
C ILE A 228 20.24 -6.78 11.13
N GLN A 229 19.58 -6.72 9.97
CA GLN A 229 20.27 -6.52 8.68
C GLN A 229 20.73 -5.09 8.42
N SER A 230 20.03 -4.08 8.92
CA SER A 230 20.35 -2.67 8.65
C SER A 230 19.94 -1.78 9.83
N PRO A 231 20.63 -1.88 10.98
CA PRO A 231 20.21 -1.26 12.22
C PRO A 231 20.12 0.27 12.13
N SER A 232 21.09 0.94 11.51
CA SER A 232 21.14 2.42 11.46
C SER A 232 19.95 3.07 10.73
N THR A 233 19.41 2.44 9.67
CA THR A 233 18.27 2.96 8.90
C THR A 233 16.92 2.42 9.37
N HIS A 234 16.90 1.25 10.02
CA HIS A 234 15.66 0.62 10.50
C HIS A 234 15.30 0.94 11.95
N ILE A 235 16.25 1.32 12.82
CA ILE A 235 15.95 1.73 14.21
C ILE A 235 14.94 2.86 14.24
N GLN A 236 15.14 3.91 13.44
CA GLN A 236 14.20 5.04 13.39
C GLN A 236 12.81 4.60 12.89
N ARG A 237 12.76 3.82 11.81
CA ARG A 237 11.48 3.32 11.26
C ARG A 237 10.71 2.40 12.22
N VAL A 238 11.42 1.60 13.01
CA VAL A 238 10.79 0.69 13.96
C VAL A 238 10.36 1.46 15.21
N PHE A 239 11.30 2.12 15.88
CA PHE A 239 11.04 2.69 17.21
C PHE A 239 10.35 4.06 17.19
N VAL A 240 10.61 4.87 16.16
CA VAL A 240 10.00 6.21 16.05
C VAL A 240 8.73 6.12 15.21
N ASP A 241 8.80 5.49 14.03
CA ASP A 241 7.65 5.55 13.12
C ASP A 241 6.58 4.49 13.45
N SER A 242 6.95 3.32 13.99
CA SER A 242 6.01 2.19 14.13
C SER A 242 5.62 1.87 15.58
N MET A 243 6.55 1.91 16.54
CA MET A 243 6.27 1.55 17.95
C MET A 243 5.23 2.43 18.66
N PRO A 244 5.07 3.74 18.33
CA PRO A 244 3.99 4.53 18.92
C PRO A 244 2.59 3.97 18.63
N VAL A 245 2.42 3.02 17.70
CA VAL A 245 1.13 2.36 17.43
C VAL A 245 0.52 1.70 18.67
N PHE A 246 1.36 1.20 19.60
CA PHE A 246 0.87 0.64 20.87
C PHE A 246 0.28 1.73 21.77
N ILE A 247 0.89 2.91 21.80
CA ILE A 247 0.39 4.08 22.53
C ILE A 247 -0.92 4.54 21.88
N THR A 248 -0.95 4.64 20.55
CA THR A 248 -2.15 4.96 19.77
C THR A 248 -3.29 3.99 20.09
N ALA A 249 -3.03 2.68 20.09
CA ALA A 249 -4.02 1.66 20.41
C ALA A 249 -4.52 1.76 21.87
N ALA A 250 -3.64 2.04 22.83
CA ALA A 250 -4.02 2.24 24.22
C ALA A 250 -4.90 3.50 24.39
N LYS A 251 -4.52 4.62 23.78
CA LYS A 251 -5.33 5.85 23.79
C LYS A 251 -6.68 5.64 23.10
N ALA A 252 -6.72 4.90 21.98
CA ALA A 252 -7.95 4.54 21.28
C ALA A 252 -8.87 3.63 22.11
N LYS A 253 -8.33 2.81 23.01
CA LYS A 253 -9.15 2.05 23.96
C LYS A 253 -9.83 2.93 25.00
N MET A 254 -9.15 3.98 25.45
CA MET A 254 -9.69 4.94 26.42
C MET A 254 -10.68 5.93 25.77
N ASN A 255 -10.44 6.32 24.52
CA ASN A 255 -11.29 7.24 23.77
C ASN A 255 -11.49 6.77 22.31
N PRO A 256 -12.36 5.77 22.07
CA PRO A 256 -12.55 5.20 20.73
C PRO A 256 -12.96 6.22 19.66
N LYS A 257 -13.79 7.20 20.05
CA LYS A 257 -14.32 8.23 19.13
C LYS A 257 -13.21 9.11 18.55
N ALA A 258 -12.25 9.52 19.39
CA ALA A 258 -11.15 10.39 18.97
C ALA A 258 -10.20 9.71 17.97
N TYR A 259 -10.20 8.39 17.91
CA TYR A 259 -9.37 7.57 17.01
C TYR A 259 -10.20 6.96 15.88
N GLY A 260 -11.37 7.53 15.59
CA GLY A 260 -12.21 7.13 14.46
C GLY A 260 -12.70 5.69 14.51
N MET A 261 -12.82 5.09 15.69
CA MET A 261 -13.23 3.68 15.85
C MET A 261 -14.73 3.44 15.60
N ASP A 262 -15.51 4.50 15.38
CA ASP A 262 -16.97 4.48 15.16
C ASP A 262 -17.37 4.44 13.68
N GLY A 263 -16.42 4.26 12.75
CA GLY A 263 -16.69 4.17 11.31
C GLY A 263 -17.65 3.03 10.93
N PRO A 264 -18.17 2.99 9.69
CA PRO A 264 -19.35 2.22 9.32
C PRO A 264 -19.22 0.75 9.74
N ARG A 265 -20.01 0.38 10.75
CA ARG A 265 -20.23 -1.02 11.11
C ARG A 265 -21.11 -1.60 10.02
N SER A 266 -20.50 -2.20 9.00
CA SER A 266 -21.20 -3.14 8.14
C SER A 266 -21.88 -4.17 9.06
N GLY A 267 -23.21 -4.25 8.92
CA GLY A 267 -24.12 -4.88 9.86
C GLY A 267 -23.67 -6.23 10.40
N GLY A 268 -23.99 -6.48 11.66
CA GLY A 268 -24.03 -7.84 12.19
C GLY A 268 -25.08 -8.68 11.45
N PRO A 269 -25.04 -10.01 11.63
CA PRO A 269 -25.86 -10.98 10.90
C PRO A 269 -27.35 -10.67 10.94
#